data_AF-A0A7K3FVZ2-F1
#
_entry.id   AF-A0A7K3FVZ2-F1
#
_cell.length_a   1.000
_cell.length_b   1.000
_cell.length_c   1.000
_cell.angle_alpha   90.00
_cell.angle_beta   90.00
_cell.angle_gamma   90.00
#
_symmetry.space_group_name_H-M   'P 1'
#
loop_
_entity.id
_entity.type
_entity.pdbx_description
1 polymer ?
#
loop_
_entity_poly.entity_id
_entity_poly.type
_entity_poly.pdbx_seq_one_letter_code
_entity_poly.pdbx_strand_id
1 'polypeptide(L)'
;MARFDVNAARAQRQEAHGRKWSFELDGETYTLPTELSRATAKGLRKLDDNDVDGLLALLMGEEQFNRFEQHDVTMQDIAAILEAYGKETGLGLGED
;
A
#
# COMPACT_ATOMS: atom_id res chain seq x y z
N MET A 1 6.18 -28.23 26.66
CA MET A 1 5.16 -27.28 26.18
C MET A 1 5.78 -26.45 25.08
N ALA A 2 5.40 -26.68 23.82
CA ALA A 2 5.88 -25.89 22.70
C ALA A 2 5.34 -24.47 22.84
N ARG A 3 6.22 -23.51 23.13
CA ARG A 3 5.88 -22.09 23.08
C ARG A 3 5.51 -21.78 21.64
N PHE A 4 4.29 -21.29 21.43
CA PHE A 4 3.86 -20.78 20.14
C PHE A 4 4.64 -19.50 19.87
N ASP A 5 5.73 -19.62 19.12
CA ASP A 5 6.57 -18.49 18.72
C ASP A 5 5.86 -17.73 17.60
N VAL A 6 5.20 -16.63 17.98
CA VAL A 6 4.50 -15.72 17.07
C VAL A 6 5.44 -15.18 15.97
N ASN A 7 6.76 -15.14 16.24
CA ASN A 7 7.78 -14.77 15.26
C ASN A 7 7.96 -15.81 14.15
N ALA A 8 7.89 -17.11 14.46
CA ALA A 8 8.00 -18.16 13.45
C ALA A 8 6.77 -18.17 12.52
N ALA A 9 5.57 -17.96 13.07
CA ALA A 9 4.36 -17.79 12.29
C ALA A 9 4.35 -16.49 11.45
N ARG A 10 5.03 -15.43 11.89
CA ARG A 10 5.26 -14.19 11.11
C ARG A 10 6.24 -14.43 9.96
N ALA A 11 7.36 -15.10 10.23
CA ALA A 11 8.38 -15.40 9.22
C ALA A 11 7.82 -16.29 8.11
N GLN A 12 7.02 -17.30 8.46
CA GLN A 12 6.38 -18.20 7.49
C GLN A 12 5.21 -17.53 6.73
N ARG A 13 4.58 -16.49 7.31
CA ARG A 13 3.67 -15.59 6.58
C ARG A 13 4.42 -14.64 5.64
N GLN A 14 5.66 -14.28 5.94
CA GLN A 14 6.46 -13.37 5.11
C GLN A 14 6.79 -13.97 3.73
N GLU A 15 6.76 -15.30 3.62
CA GLU A 15 7.00 -16.04 2.37
C GLU A 15 5.71 -16.38 1.60
N ALA A 16 4.53 -16.25 2.23
CA ALA A 16 3.26 -16.78 1.69
C ALA A 16 2.00 -15.87 1.81
N HIS A 17 2.03 -14.78 2.57
CA HIS A 17 0.93 -13.79 2.71
C HIS A 17 1.35 -12.46 2.10
N GLY A 18 0.60 -11.78 1.25
CA GLY A 18 -0.46 -12.11 0.31
C GLY A 18 -0.10 -11.30 -0.94
N ARG A 19 -0.82 -11.43 -2.05
CA ARG A 19 -0.47 -10.71 -3.29
C ARG A 19 -0.16 -9.24 -2.98
N LYS A 20 0.98 -8.74 -3.45
CA LYS A 20 1.29 -7.30 -3.44
C LYS A 20 1.15 -6.84 -4.86
N TRP A 21 0.40 -5.77 -5.05
CA TRP A 21 0.33 -5.13 -6.34
C TRP A 21 1.59 -4.29 -6.51
N SER A 22 2.26 -4.43 -7.64
CA SER A 22 3.56 -3.79 -7.85
C SER A 22 3.47 -2.99 -9.13
N PHE A 23 4.06 -1.79 -9.12
CA PHE A 23 4.13 -0.92 -10.29
C PHE A 23 5.54 -0.36 -10.43
N GLU A 24 5.89 0.01 -11.65
CA GLU A 24 7.17 0.66 -11.95
C GLU A 24 6.91 2.13 -12.22
N LEU A 25 7.72 3.00 -11.62
CA LEU A 25 7.73 4.43 -11.85
C LEU A 25 9.19 4.87 -11.99
N ASP A 26 9.53 5.46 -13.12
CA ASP A 26 10.88 5.99 -13.41
C ASP A 26 12.01 4.98 -13.16
N GLY A 27 11.76 3.70 -13.44
CA GLY A 27 12.72 2.61 -13.22
C GLY A 27 12.84 2.10 -11.78
N GLU A 28 12.06 2.64 -10.85
CA GLU A 28 11.91 2.13 -9.49
C GLU A 28 10.63 1.30 -9.33
N THR A 29 10.72 0.19 -8.60
CA THR A 29 9.57 -0.67 -8.32
C THR A 29 8.97 -0.35 -6.96
N TYR A 30 7.68 -0.03 -6.97
CA TYR A 30 6.89 0.25 -5.78
C TYR A 30 5.88 -0.86 -5.54
N THR A 31 5.58 -1.13 -4.27
CA THR A 31 4.66 -2.20 -3.88
C THR A 31 3.56 -1.71 -2.96
N LEU A 32 2.31 -2.04 -3.31
CA LEU A 32 1.10 -1.77 -2.54
C LEU A 32 0.48 -3.09 -2.03
N PRO A 33 -0.10 -3.09 -0.82
CA PRO A 33 -0.71 -4.28 -0.25
C PRO A 33 -2.07 -4.57 -0.91
N THR A 34 -2.30 -5.73 -1.52
CA THR A 34 -3.66 -6.02 -2.05
C THR A 34 -4.67 -6.41 -0.96
N GLU A 35 -4.26 -6.38 0.30
CA GLU A 35 -5.11 -6.64 1.46
C GLU A 35 -4.79 -5.59 2.54
N LEU A 36 -5.80 -4.82 2.96
CA LEU A 36 -5.62 -3.80 3.99
C LEU A 36 -5.61 -4.43 5.39
N SER A 37 -4.49 -4.28 6.09
CA SER A 37 -4.42 -4.61 7.50
C SER A 37 -5.32 -3.68 8.33
N ARG A 38 -5.81 -4.16 9.49
CA ARG A 38 -6.62 -3.35 10.42
C ARG A 38 -5.96 -2.03 10.82
N ALA A 39 -4.62 -1.98 10.88
CA ALA A 39 -3.88 -0.75 11.13
C ALA A 39 -4.01 0.25 9.97
N THR A 40 -3.75 -0.19 8.73
CA THR A 40 -3.90 0.60 7.50
C THR A 40 -5.34 1.08 7.33
N ALA A 41 -6.34 0.20 7.43
CA ALA A 41 -7.75 0.59 7.33
C ALA A 41 -8.18 1.62 8.40
N LYS A 42 -7.61 1.55 9.61
CA LYS A 42 -7.83 2.56 10.65
C LYS A 42 -7.15 3.89 10.32
N GLY A 43 -5.98 3.86 9.68
CA GLY A 43 -5.29 5.04 9.18
C GLY A 43 -6.05 5.71 8.04
N LEU A 44 -6.53 4.93 7.06
CA LEU A 44 -7.35 5.42 5.95
C LEU A 44 -8.57 6.20 6.43
N ARG A 45 -9.27 5.68 7.44
CA ARG A 45 -10.45 6.36 8.02
C ARG A 45 -10.12 7.70 8.71
N LYS A 46 -8.86 7.97 9.00
CA LYS A 46 -8.40 9.24 9.59
C LYS A 46 -7.89 10.24 8.56
N LEU A 47 -7.64 9.79 7.32
CA LEU A 47 -7.23 10.67 6.25
C LEU A 47 -8.42 11.48 5.74
N ASP A 48 -8.14 12.70 5.31
CA ASP A 48 -9.08 13.51 4.56
C ASP A 48 -9.12 13.02 3.10
N ASP A 49 -10.21 13.30 2.39
CA ASP A 49 -10.38 12.92 0.98
C ASP A 49 -9.29 13.53 0.08
N ASN A 50 -8.75 14.68 0.50
CA ASN A 50 -7.68 15.38 -0.20
C ASN A 50 -6.27 14.93 0.21
N ASP A 51 -6.13 14.05 1.20
CA ASP A 51 -4.84 13.64 1.78
C ASP A 51 -4.28 12.40 1.06
N VAL A 52 -3.98 12.59 -0.23
CA VAL A 52 -3.48 11.53 -1.13
C VAL A 52 -2.06 11.11 -0.76
N ASP A 53 -1.22 12.04 -0.33
CA ASP A 53 0.13 11.73 0.16
C ASP A 53 0.09 10.85 1.41
N GLY A 54 -0.77 11.17 2.39
CA GLY A 54 -0.95 10.32 3.57
C GLY A 54 -1.52 8.95 3.23
N LEU A 55 -2.39 8.87 2.21
CA LEU A 55 -2.92 7.61 1.69
C LEU A 55 -1.79 6.74 1.13
N LEU A 56 -0.98 7.29 0.23
CA LEU A 56 0.15 6.60 -0.37
C LEU A 56 1.14 6.16 0.71
N ALA A 57 1.52 7.06 1.62
CA ALA A 57 2.40 6.76 2.75
C ALA A 57 1.88 5.61 3.63
N LEU A 58 0.57 5.50 3.86
CA LEU A 58 -0.02 4.39 4.60
C LEU A 58 -0.02 3.06 3.82
N LEU A 59 -0.17 3.12 2.49
CA LEU A 59 -0.22 1.92 1.65
C LEU A 59 1.18 1.36 1.39
N MET A 60 2.12 2.18 0.94
CA MET A 60 3.48 1.74 0.62
C MET A 60 4.45 1.82 1.82
N GLY A 61 4.14 2.62 2.83
CA GLY A 61 5.02 2.92 3.96
C GLY A 61 5.92 4.13 3.68
N GLU A 62 6.34 4.81 4.76
CA GLU A 62 7.13 6.05 4.71
C GLU A 62 8.43 5.92 3.90
N GLU A 63 9.12 4.77 3.95
CA GLU A 63 10.37 4.56 3.21
C GLU A 63 10.20 4.43 1.69
N GLN A 64 9.10 3.84 1.23
CA GLN A 64 8.78 3.81 -0.21
C GLN A 64 8.21 5.16 -0.64
N PHE A 65 7.37 5.76 0.19
CA PHE A 65 6.77 7.05 -0.10
C PHE A 65 7.80 8.17 -0.24
N ASN A 66 8.83 8.20 0.61
CA ASN A 66 9.91 9.18 0.51
C ASN A 66 10.74 9.07 -0.78
N ARG A 67 10.72 7.90 -1.45
CA ARG A 67 11.30 7.75 -2.79
C ARG A 67 10.31 8.16 -3.87
N PHE A 68 9.05 7.76 -3.69
CA PHE A 68 7.95 8.16 -4.57
C PHE A 68 7.81 9.68 -4.70
N GLU A 69 7.90 10.42 -3.59
CA GLU A 69 7.81 11.89 -3.55
C GLU A 69 9.00 12.60 -4.22
N GLN A 70 10.13 11.91 -4.38
CA GLN A 70 11.31 12.46 -5.08
C GLN A 70 11.16 12.40 -6.60
N HIS A 71 10.24 11.58 -7.12
CA HIS A 71 9.90 11.58 -8.54
C HIS A 71 8.95 12.73 -8.86
N ASP A 72 9.03 13.23 -10.09
CA ASP A 72 8.10 14.23 -10.62
C ASP A 72 6.77 13.54 -10.97
N VAL A 73 6.01 13.13 -9.94
CA VAL A 73 4.69 12.50 -10.08
C VAL A 73 3.60 13.55 -10.08
N THR A 74 2.74 13.51 -11.09
CA THR A 74 1.58 14.41 -11.14
C THR A 74 0.37 13.78 -10.45
N MET A 75 -0.61 14.61 -10.10
CA MET A 75 -1.89 14.15 -9.59
C MET A 75 -2.59 13.16 -10.56
N GLN A 76 -2.35 13.30 -11.87
CA GLN A 76 -2.90 12.40 -12.87
C GLN A 76 -2.25 11.02 -12.82
N ASP A 77 -0.93 10.96 -12.62
CA ASP A 77 -0.20 9.70 -12.45
C ASP A 77 -0.67 8.98 -11.19
N ILE A 78 -0.82 9.72 -10.09
CA ILE A 78 -1.31 9.18 -8.83
C ILE A 78 -2.74 8.64 -8.99
N ALA A 79 -3.64 9.40 -9.64
CA ALA A 79 -4.99 8.94 -9.91
C ALA A 79 -5.00 7.67 -10.77
N ALA A 80 -4.17 7.59 -11.81
CA ALA A 80 -4.05 6.41 -12.66
C ALA A 80 -3.53 5.19 -11.87
N ILE A 81 -2.56 5.38 -10.97
CA ILE A 81 -2.03 4.32 -10.10
C ILE A 81 -3.12 3.83 -9.14
N LEU A 82 -3.84 4.74 -8.48
CA LEU A 82 -4.90 4.39 -7.53
C LEU A 82 -6.09 3.71 -8.22
N GLU A 83 -6.46 4.17 -9.42
CA GLU A 83 -7.51 3.56 -10.23
C GLU A 83 -7.12 2.13 -10.64
N ALA A 84 -5.91 1.94 -11.19
CA ALA A 84 -5.41 0.62 -11.57
C ALA A 84 -5.33 -0.31 -10.36
N TYR A 85 -4.78 0.17 -9.25
CA TYR A 85 -4.71 -0.56 -7.99
C TYR A 85 -6.10 -0.95 -7.48
N GLY A 86 -7.06 -0.03 -7.44
CA GLY A 86 -8.42 -0.30 -6.98
C GLY A 86 -9.13 -1.33 -7.86
N LYS A 87 -8.97 -1.22 -9.18
CA LYS A 87 -9.54 -2.14 -10.18
C LYS A 87 -8.97 -3.56 -10.07
N GLU A 88 -7.66 -3.70 -9.87
CA GLU A 88 -7.00 -5.01 -9.82
C GLU A 88 -7.09 -5.70 -8.47
N THR A 89 -7.10 -4.93 -7.38
CA THR A 89 -7.15 -5.47 -6.01
C THR A 89 -8.57 -5.57 -5.44
N GLY A 90 -9.53 -4.86 -6.04
CA GLY A 90 -10.87 -4.68 -5.50
C GLY A 90 -10.93 -3.75 -4.29
N LEU A 91 -9.81 -3.14 -3.90
CA LEU A 91 -9.72 -2.11 -2.87
C LEU A 91 -9.86 -0.73 -3.52
N GLY A 92 -11.03 -0.49 -4.12
CA GLY A 92 -11.37 0.83 -4.65
C GLY A 92 -11.33 1.86 -3.53
N LEU A 93 -10.34 2.76 -3.58
CA LEU A 93 -10.18 3.88 -2.65
C LEU A 93 -11.03 5.05 -3.15
N GLY A 94 -12.36 4.87 -3.11
CA GLY A 94 -13.36 5.90 -3.39
C GLY A 94 -13.93 5.89 -4.81
N GLU A 95 -15.18 5.46 -4.94
CA GLU A 95 -16.15 5.96 -5.92
C GLU A 95 -17.57 5.88 -5.28
N ASP A 96 -18.18 7.03 -4.99
CA ASP A 96 -19.63 7.27 -5.14
C ASP A 96 -19.83 8.63 -5.82
#